data_AF-A0A968QB10-F1
#
_entry.id   AF-A0A968QB10-F1
#
_cell.length_a   1.000
_cell.length_b   1.000
_cell.length_c   1.000
_cell.angle_alpha   90.00
_cell.angle_beta   90.00
_cell.angle_gamma   90.00
#
_symmetry.space_group_name_H-M   'P 1'
#
loop_
_entity.id
_entity.type
_entity.pdbx_description
1 polymer ?
#
loop_
_entity_poly.entity_id
_entity_poly.type
_entity_poly.pdbx_seq_one_letter_code
_entity_poly.pdbx_strand_id
1 'polypeptide(L)'
;MYYKHGLKRLSIFVDGNNMFYAQQKNGWFFDPKRVLEYFLSLDGGSTLVNAFWYTGLKDPQDQRGFRDALISLGYTVRTKILKEYYDDSSGRYSQKANLDIEIAIDMFNTVDQYDQVVLFSGDGDFERAIELLRSKSTHITVVSTEGMIARELRNATDRYIDLNNVRKHIEKDY
;
A
#
# COMPACT_ATOMS: atom_id res chain seq x y z
N MET A 1 23.22 -23.06 -18.29
CA MET A 1 22.39 -22.95 -17.07
C MET A 1 21.02 -22.46 -17.49
N TYR A 2 19.99 -23.30 -17.36
CA TYR A 2 18.62 -22.92 -17.70
C TYR A 2 18.03 -22.17 -16.50
N TYR A 3 17.81 -20.86 -16.62
CA TYR A 3 16.94 -20.14 -15.70
C TYR A 3 15.52 -20.66 -15.95
N LYS A 4 14.96 -21.41 -15.00
CA LYS A 4 13.51 -21.54 -14.92
C LYS A 4 12.99 -20.14 -14.59
N HIS A 5 12.49 -19.40 -15.59
CA HIS A 5 11.72 -18.19 -15.33
C HIS A 5 10.37 -18.61 -14.74
N GLY A 6 10.36 -18.89 -13.43
CA GLY A 6 9.12 -18.88 -12.67
C GLY A 6 8.49 -17.48 -12.73
N LEU A 7 7.17 -17.41 -12.61
CA LEU A 7 6.49 -16.12 -12.48
C LEU A 7 7.10 -15.34 -11.32
N LYS A 8 7.25 -14.02 -11.49
CA LYS A 8 7.79 -13.16 -10.44
C LYS A 8 6.87 -13.21 -9.21
N ARG A 9 7.45 -13.24 -8.03
CA ARG A 9 6.73 -13.26 -6.76
C ARG A 9 6.42 -11.81 -6.35
N LEU A 10 5.15 -11.50 -6.20
CA LEU A 10 4.67 -10.15 -5.91
C LEU A 10 4.10 -10.05 -4.49
N SER A 11 4.50 -9.00 -3.77
CA SER A 11 3.80 -8.56 -2.56
C SER A 11 3.22 -7.16 -2.72
N ILE A 12 2.04 -6.93 -2.15
CA ILE A 12 1.36 -5.63 -2.16
C ILE A 12 1.15 -5.15 -0.73
N PHE A 13 1.51 -3.89 -0.46
CA PHE A 13 1.33 -3.24 0.84
C PHE A 13 0.50 -1.98 0.65
N VAL A 14 -0.66 -1.93 1.29
CA VAL A 14 -1.60 -0.81 1.16
C VAL A 14 -1.68 -0.02 2.45
N ASP A 15 -1.14 1.19 2.43
CA ASP A 15 -1.41 2.20 3.44
C ASP A 15 -2.82 2.77 3.21
N GLY A 16 -3.80 2.19 3.90
CA GLY A 16 -5.21 2.53 3.73
C GLY A 16 -5.51 3.98 4.10
N ASN A 17 -4.78 4.56 5.04
CA ASN A 17 -4.99 5.96 5.44
C ASN A 17 -4.50 6.91 4.34
N ASN A 18 -3.27 6.71 3.84
CA ASN A 18 -2.73 7.52 2.75
C ASN A 18 -3.59 7.36 1.47
N MET A 19 -3.99 6.13 1.15
CA MET A 19 -4.85 5.84 0.00
C MET A 19 -6.26 6.39 0.14
N PHE A 20 -6.82 6.49 1.34
CA PHE A 20 -8.11 7.13 1.56
C PHE A 20 -8.08 8.62 1.19
N TYR A 21 -7.05 9.36 1.61
CA TYR A 21 -6.89 10.76 1.22
C TYR A 21 -6.59 10.92 -0.27
N ALA A 22 -5.79 10.02 -0.85
CA ALA A 22 -5.51 10.03 -2.29
C ALA A 22 -6.77 9.82 -3.13
N GLN A 23 -7.60 8.85 -2.77
CA GLN A 23 -8.89 8.57 -3.43
C GLN A 23 -9.87 9.75 -3.28
N GLN A 24 -9.95 10.35 -2.10
CA GLN A 24 -10.76 11.56 -1.90
C GLN A 24 -10.31 12.72 -2.79
N LYS A 25 -8.99 12.99 -2.88
CA LYS A 25 -8.46 14.04 -3.76
C LYS A 25 -8.82 13.78 -5.23
N ASN A 26 -8.74 12.53 -5.68
CA ASN A 26 -9.04 12.17 -7.06
C ASN A 26 -10.54 12.06 -7.37
N GLY A 27 -11.39 11.95 -6.33
CA GLY A 27 -12.84 11.84 -6.48
C GLY A 27 -13.32 10.45 -6.92
N TRP A 28 -12.52 9.40 -6.71
CA TRP A 28 -12.88 8.01 -7.03
C TRP A 28 -12.20 7.02 -6.10
N PHE A 29 -12.79 5.84 -5.94
CA PHE A 29 -12.26 4.77 -5.09
C PHE A 29 -11.92 3.54 -5.92
N PHE A 30 -10.82 2.86 -5.59
CA PHE A 30 -10.44 1.61 -6.23
C PHE A 30 -11.11 0.41 -5.55
N ASP A 31 -11.32 -0.64 -6.34
CA ASP A 31 -11.71 -1.96 -5.87
C ASP A 31 -10.45 -2.76 -5.48
N PRO A 32 -10.30 -3.19 -4.20
CA PRO A 32 -9.16 -3.99 -3.76
C PRO A 32 -8.96 -5.28 -4.57
N LYS A 33 -10.04 -5.91 -5.05
CA LYS A 33 -9.94 -7.10 -5.90
C LYS A 33 -9.26 -6.78 -7.22
N ARG A 34 -9.67 -5.68 -7.87
CA ARG A 34 -9.11 -5.24 -9.15
C ARG A 34 -7.66 -4.79 -9.02
N VAL A 35 -7.28 -4.27 -7.86
CA VAL A 35 -5.86 -4.00 -7.56
C VAL A 35 -5.03 -5.27 -7.65
N LEU A 36 -5.46 -6.35 -6.99
CA LEU A 36 -4.76 -7.64 -7.09
C LEU A 36 -4.69 -8.13 -8.54
N GLU A 37 -5.83 -8.15 -9.23
CA GLU A 37 -5.93 -8.63 -10.63
C GLU A 37 -5.02 -7.82 -11.58
N TYR A 38 -5.06 -6.50 -11.48
CA TYR A 38 -4.25 -5.62 -12.33
C TYR A 38 -2.76 -5.88 -12.14
N PHE A 39 -2.26 -5.82 -10.90
CA PHE A 39 -0.82 -5.98 -10.66
C PHE A 39 -0.31 -7.39 -10.91
N LEU A 40 -1.13 -8.43 -10.70
CA LEU A 40 -0.78 -9.81 -11.05
C LEU A 40 -0.72 -10.05 -12.56
N SER A 41 -1.44 -9.24 -13.37
CA SER A 41 -1.45 -9.38 -14.83
C SER A 41 -0.28 -8.68 -15.53
N LEU A 42 0.48 -7.83 -14.83
CA LEU A 42 1.59 -7.07 -15.42
C LEU A 42 2.76 -7.98 -15.83
N ASP A 43 3.54 -7.53 -16.81
CA ASP A 43 4.83 -8.09 -17.23
C ASP A 43 4.82 -9.62 -17.51
N GLY A 44 3.70 -10.14 -18.04
CA GLY A 44 3.56 -11.56 -18.36
C GLY A 44 3.06 -12.43 -17.21
N GLY A 45 2.70 -11.83 -16.08
CA GLY A 45 2.12 -12.49 -14.93
C GLY A 45 3.03 -12.51 -13.70
N SER A 46 2.42 -12.44 -12.52
CA SER A 46 3.09 -12.63 -11.23
C SER A 46 2.30 -13.61 -10.36
N THR A 47 2.99 -14.24 -9.41
CA THR A 47 2.35 -15.01 -8.34
C THR A 47 2.22 -14.12 -7.11
N LEU A 48 1.00 -13.98 -6.58
CA LEU A 48 0.79 -13.26 -5.32
C LEU A 48 1.41 -14.06 -4.16
N VAL A 49 2.28 -13.42 -3.39
CA VAL A 49 2.83 -14.00 -2.17
C VAL A 49 2.13 -13.43 -0.95
N ASN A 50 2.08 -12.10 -0.85
CA ASN A 50 1.38 -11.42 0.23
C ASN A 50 0.59 -10.22 -0.29
N ALA A 51 -0.54 -9.95 0.34
CA ALA A 51 -1.26 -8.69 0.19
C ALA A 51 -1.62 -8.17 1.59
N PHE A 52 -1.07 -7.04 2.00
CA PHE A 52 -1.32 -6.43 3.29
C PHE A 52 -2.13 -5.15 3.13
N TRP A 53 -3.08 -4.95 4.05
CA TRP A 53 -3.85 -3.71 4.14
C TRP A 53 -3.78 -3.16 5.56
N TYR A 54 -3.34 -1.91 5.69
CA TYR A 54 -3.14 -1.24 6.97
C TYR A 54 -4.19 -0.15 7.13
N THR A 55 -4.94 -0.16 8.23
CA THR A 55 -5.99 0.83 8.45
C THR A 55 -6.18 1.22 9.92
N GLY A 56 -6.33 2.52 10.16
CA GLY A 56 -6.74 3.05 11.45
C GLY A 56 -8.25 2.89 11.68
N LEU A 57 -8.65 2.57 12.91
CA LEU A 57 -10.06 2.38 13.28
C LEU A 57 -10.48 3.37 14.36
N LYS A 58 -11.68 3.95 14.24
CA LYS A 58 -12.29 4.73 15.34
C LYS A 58 -12.62 3.84 16.53
N ASP A 59 -13.19 2.68 16.26
CA ASP A 59 -13.56 1.66 17.22
C ASP A 59 -13.53 0.27 16.55
N PRO A 60 -13.65 -0.84 17.32
CA PRO A 60 -13.60 -2.19 16.74
C PRO A 60 -14.69 -2.52 15.70
N GLN A 61 -15.80 -1.78 15.67
CA GLN A 61 -16.91 -1.95 14.70
C GLN A 61 -16.71 -1.13 13.42
N ASP A 62 -15.90 -0.08 13.46
CA ASP A 62 -15.64 0.83 12.35
C ASP A 62 -15.30 0.07 11.06
N GLN A 63 -16.01 0.30 9.96
CA GLN A 63 -15.76 -0.37 8.66
C GLN A 63 -15.66 -1.91 8.68
N ARG A 64 -16.30 -2.61 9.62
CA ARG A 64 -16.21 -4.08 9.75
C ARG A 64 -16.47 -4.82 8.44
N GLY A 65 -17.56 -4.51 7.74
CA GLY A 65 -17.91 -5.19 6.48
C GLY A 65 -16.87 -5.00 5.37
N PHE A 66 -16.20 -3.84 5.31
CA PHE A 66 -15.11 -3.62 4.36
C PHE A 66 -13.88 -4.48 4.69
N ARG A 67 -13.52 -4.59 5.98
CA ARG A 67 -12.41 -5.46 6.41
C ARG A 67 -12.70 -6.93 6.16
N ASP A 68 -13.92 -7.38 6.43
CA ASP A 68 -14.31 -8.78 6.19
C ASP A 68 -14.25 -9.11 4.68
N ALA A 69 -14.61 -8.15 3.82
CA ALA A 69 -14.44 -8.27 2.38
C ALA A 69 -12.94 -8.35 1.99
N LEU A 70 -12.07 -7.50 2.54
CA LEU A 70 -10.62 -7.57 2.31
C LEU A 70 -10.04 -8.94 2.70
N ILE A 71 -10.41 -9.45 3.87
CA ILE A 71 -9.98 -10.78 4.34
C ILE A 71 -10.45 -11.87 3.37
N SER A 72 -11.70 -11.80 2.91
CA SER A 72 -12.25 -12.76 1.94
C SER A 72 -11.56 -12.71 0.58
N LEU A 73 -10.99 -11.56 0.21
CA LEU A 73 -10.18 -11.38 -1.00
C LEU A 73 -8.72 -11.88 -0.83
N GLY A 74 -8.31 -12.27 0.38
CA GLY A 74 -6.97 -12.75 0.66
C GLY A 74 -5.99 -11.70 1.19
N TYR A 75 -6.47 -10.50 1.56
CA TYR A 75 -5.62 -9.52 2.25
C TYR A 75 -5.42 -9.91 3.72
N THR A 76 -4.19 -9.73 4.20
CA THR A 76 -3.90 -9.65 5.63
C THR A 76 -4.18 -8.23 6.12
N VAL A 77 -5.26 -8.06 6.89
CA VAL A 77 -5.68 -6.74 7.41
C VAL A 77 -5.02 -6.46 8.75
N ARG A 78 -4.24 -5.39 8.83
CA ARG A 78 -3.61 -4.87 10.05
C ARG A 78 -4.36 -3.62 10.52
N THR A 79 -4.78 -3.61 11.77
CA THR A 79 -5.61 -2.53 12.33
C THR A 79 -5.00 -1.92 13.57
N LYS A 80 -5.19 -0.61 13.76
CA LYS A 80 -4.79 0.11 14.96
C LYS A 80 -5.87 1.11 15.35
N ILE A 81 -6.26 1.12 16.63
CA ILE A 81 -7.23 2.11 17.11
C ILE A 81 -6.61 3.51 17.00
N LEU A 82 -7.37 4.44 16.43
CA LEU A 82 -7.01 5.84 16.33
C LEU A 82 -6.79 6.42 17.73
N LYS A 83 -5.65 7.08 17.92
CA LYS A 83 -5.38 7.82 19.15
C LYS A 83 -5.77 9.27 18.94
N GLU A 84 -6.47 9.82 19.92
CA GLU A 84 -6.75 11.25 19.99
C GLU A 84 -5.52 11.97 20.53
N TYR A 85 -5.09 12.97 19.77
CA TYR A 85 -4.03 13.90 20.13
C TYR A 85 -4.66 15.27 20.26
N TYR A 86 -4.55 15.85 21.44
CA TYR A 86 -4.87 17.24 21.66
C TYR A 86 -3.67 18.10 21.28
N ASP A 87 -3.88 19.06 20.40
CA ASP A 87 -2.88 20.05 20.04
C ASP A 87 -3.12 21.32 20.86
N ASP A 88 -2.28 21.54 21.88
CA ASP A 88 -2.35 22.72 22.76
C ASP A 88 -2.21 24.05 21.99
N SER A 89 -1.55 24.04 20.83
CA SER A 89 -1.30 25.25 20.04
C SER A 89 -2.49 25.65 19.16
N SER A 90 -3.23 24.67 18.62
CA SER A 90 -4.40 24.92 17.78
C SER A 90 -5.73 24.75 18.52
N GLY A 91 -5.71 24.20 19.74
CA GLY A 91 -6.89 23.87 20.54
C GLY A 91 -7.77 22.78 19.91
N ARG A 92 -7.22 21.98 18.98
CA ARG A 92 -7.96 20.98 18.22
C ARG A 92 -7.55 19.56 18.60
N TYR A 93 -8.53 18.67 18.59
CA TYR A 93 -8.29 17.23 18.62
C TYR A 93 -8.00 16.73 17.21
N SER A 94 -6.95 15.93 17.06
CA SER A 94 -6.66 15.17 15.85
C SER A 94 -6.63 13.68 16.18
N GLN A 95 -7.22 12.86 15.32
CA GLN A 95 -7.14 11.41 15.45
C GLN A 95 -6.09 10.90 14.46
N LYS A 96 -5.05 10.24 14.98
CA LYS A 96 -4.00 9.63 14.14
C LYS A 96 -3.76 8.19 14.57
N ALA A 97 -3.76 7.29 13.59
CA ALA A 97 -3.07 6.01 13.68
C ALA A 97 -2.09 5.97 12.53
N ASN A 98 -0.81 6.08 12.85
CA ASN A 98 0.27 5.82 11.92
C ASN A 98 0.63 4.33 12.06
N LEU A 99 0.67 3.63 10.92
CA LEU A 99 0.98 2.21 10.77
C LEU A 99 2.28 1.99 9.98
N ASP A 100 3.08 3.04 9.77
CA ASP A 100 4.26 3.05 8.90
C ASP A 100 5.35 2.12 9.44
N ILE A 101 5.50 2.04 10.76
CA ILE A 101 6.40 1.10 11.42
C ILE A 101 5.96 -0.33 11.14
N GLU A 102 4.67 -0.63 11.32
CA GLU A 102 4.10 -1.95 11.06
C GLU A 102 4.26 -2.35 9.59
N ILE A 103 4.03 -1.41 8.66
CA ILE A 103 4.26 -1.59 7.21
C ILE A 103 5.74 -1.92 6.95
N ALA A 104 6.67 -1.09 7.42
CA ALA A 104 8.10 -1.27 7.17
C ALA A 104 8.62 -2.60 7.74
N ILE A 105 8.15 -3.00 8.93
CA ILE A 105 8.49 -4.28 9.56
C ILE A 105 7.95 -5.46 8.75
N ASP A 106 6.67 -5.44 8.36
CA ASP A 106 6.07 -6.53 7.56
C ASP A 106 6.75 -6.64 6.18
N MET A 107 7.07 -5.51 5.53
CA MET A 107 7.84 -5.49 4.28
C MET A 107 9.19 -6.19 4.45
N PHE A 108 9.95 -5.85 5.49
CA PHE A 108 11.26 -6.44 5.73
C PHE A 108 11.18 -7.91 6.13
N ASN A 109 10.27 -8.29 7.03
CA ASN A 109 10.11 -9.66 7.49
C ASN A 109 9.73 -10.64 6.37
N THR A 110 9.11 -10.13 5.30
CA THR A 110 8.68 -10.94 4.16
C THR A 110 9.58 -10.77 2.93
N VAL A 111 10.68 -10.00 3.01
CA VAL A 111 11.50 -9.61 1.84
C VAL A 111 12.05 -10.80 1.05
N ASP A 112 12.44 -11.89 1.73
CA ASP A 112 12.98 -13.07 1.04
C ASP A 112 11.90 -13.87 0.29
N GLN A 113 10.62 -13.55 0.51
CA GLN A 113 9.48 -14.26 -0.07
C GLN A 113 9.04 -13.68 -1.42
N TYR A 114 9.44 -12.47 -1.77
CA TYR A 114 9.02 -11.80 -3.01
C TYR A 114 10.19 -11.22 -3.79
N ASP A 115 10.00 -11.05 -5.10
CA ASP A 115 10.98 -10.44 -6.00
C ASP A 115 10.60 -8.97 -6.30
N GLN A 116 9.30 -8.66 -6.17
CA GLN A 116 8.75 -7.35 -6.45
C GLN A 116 7.76 -6.94 -5.37
N VAL A 117 7.74 -5.65 -5.07
CA VAL A 117 6.80 -5.05 -4.13
C VAL A 117 6.07 -3.88 -4.76
N VAL A 118 4.76 -3.78 -4.47
CA VAL A 118 3.95 -2.61 -4.77
C VAL A 118 3.52 -1.97 -3.46
N LEU A 119 4.03 -0.77 -3.18
CA LEU A 119 3.64 0.04 -2.05
C LEU A 119 2.62 1.08 -2.50
N PHE A 120 1.40 1.00 -1.98
CA PHE A 120 0.40 2.05 -2.12
C PHE A 120 0.54 3.03 -0.95
N SER A 121 1.44 4.00 -1.10
CA SER A 121 1.57 5.16 -0.21
C SER A 121 2.34 6.28 -0.93
N GLY A 122 2.11 7.53 -0.52
CA GLY A 122 2.92 8.68 -0.90
C GLY A 122 3.87 9.17 0.19
N ASP A 123 3.94 8.50 1.35
CA ASP A 123 4.64 8.99 2.54
C ASP A 123 6.17 8.91 2.44
N GLY A 124 6.85 10.02 2.72
CA GLY A 124 8.31 10.12 2.69
C GLY A 124 8.99 9.24 3.74
N ASP A 125 8.31 8.90 4.83
CA ASP A 125 8.86 8.08 5.92
C ASP A 125 9.24 6.66 5.45
N PHE A 126 8.72 6.21 4.30
CA PHE A 126 9.10 4.93 3.69
C PHE A 126 10.42 4.96 2.90
N GLU A 127 11.05 6.13 2.67
CA GLU A 127 12.28 6.26 1.87
C GLU A 127 13.35 5.23 2.30
N ARG A 128 13.66 5.19 3.61
CA ARG A 128 14.67 4.28 4.16
C ARG A 128 14.27 2.80 4.04
N ALA A 129 12.97 2.49 4.18
CA ALA A 129 12.48 1.13 4.00
C ALA A 129 12.66 0.67 2.54
N ILE A 130 12.32 1.54 1.57
CA ILE A 130 12.50 1.28 0.15
C ILE A 130 13.98 1.06 -0.20
N GLU A 131 14.88 1.92 0.27
CA GLU A 131 16.33 1.76 0.04
C GLU A 131 16.85 0.41 0.57
N LEU A 132 16.41 0.01 1.77
CA LEU A 132 16.81 -1.27 2.36
C LEU A 132 16.33 -2.46 1.53
N LEU A 133 15.09 -2.45 1.07
CA LEU A 133 14.55 -3.53 0.23
C LEU A 133 15.25 -3.60 -1.13
N ARG A 134 15.61 -2.45 -1.72
CA ARG A 134 16.41 -2.42 -2.96
C ARG A 134 17.77 -3.07 -2.77
N SER A 135 18.41 -2.89 -1.60
CA SER A 135 19.66 -3.59 -1.26
C SER A 135 19.50 -5.13 -1.19
N LYS A 136 18.26 -5.62 -1.08
CA LYS A 136 17.89 -7.04 -1.12
C LYS A 136 17.45 -7.52 -2.51
N SER A 137 17.77 -6.77 -3.57
CA SER A 137 17.40 -7.08 -4.95
C SER A 137 15.89 -7.13 -5.21
N THR A 138 15.08 -6.48 -4.36
CA THR A 138 13.64 -6.31 -4.60
C THR A 138 13.40 -5.16 -5.58
N HIS A 139 12.55 -5.38 -6.58
CA HIS A 139 12.07 -4.31 -7.46
C HIS A 139 10.87 -3.58 -6.84
N ILE A 140 10.95 -2.26 -6.73
CA ILE A 140 9.97 -1.47 -5.98
C ILE A 140 9.13 -0.61 -6.90
N THR A 141 7.81 -0.82 -6.83
CA THR A 141 6.82 0.08 -7.43
C THR A 141 6.08 0.83 -6.33
N VAL A 142 6.06 2.16 -6.40
CA VAL A 142 5.22 3.01 -5.55
C VAL A 142 4.01 3.48 -6.35
N VAL A 143 2.82 3.33 -5.77
CA VAL A 143 1.56 3.84 -6.29
C VAL A 143 1.06 4.93 -5.35
N SER A 144 0.87 6.14 -5.89
CA SER A 144 0.31 7.27 -5.15
C SER A 144 -0.30 8.27 -6.14
N THR A 145 -0.78 9.42 -5.67
CA THR A 145 -1.32 10.48 -6.52
C THR A 145 -0.30 11.60 -6.71
N GLU A 146 -0.22 12.18 -7.89
CA GLU A 146 0.65 13.32 -8.16
C GLU A 146 0.35 14.49 -7.20
N GLY A 147 1.42 15.10 -6.69
CA GLY A 147 1.35 16.09 -5.61
C GLY A 147 0.98 15.53 -4.23
N MET A 148 0.90 14.20 -4.06
CA MET A 148 0.77 13.53 -2.74
C MET A 148 1.92 12.57 -2.43
N ILE A 149 2.85 12.37 -3.37
CA ILE A 149 4.07 11.60 -3.15
C ILE A 149 5.22 12.52 -2.72
N ALA A 150 5.92 12.15 -1.65
CA ALA A 150 7.13 12.81 -1.20
C ALA A 150 8.26 12.69 -2.23
N ARG A 151 9.09 13.73 -2.38
CA ARG A 151 10.10 13.79 -3.45
C ARG A 151 11.20 12.74 -3.25
N GLU A 152 11.59 12.53 -2.01
CA GLU A 152 12.56 11.55 -1.55
C GLU A 152 12.09 10.11 -1.82
N LEU A 153 10.83 9.78 -1.50
CA LEU A 153 10.26 8.48 -1.84
C LEU A 153 10.24 8.26 -3.35
N ARG A 154 9.83 9.28 -4.12
CA ARG A 154 9.83 9.22 -5.59
C ARG A 154 11.24 9.06 -6.17
N ASN A 155 12.25 9.62 -5.53
CA ASN A 155 13.65 9.47 -5.92
C ASN A 155 14.20 8.07 -5.58
N ALA A 156 13.77 7.49 -4.46
CA ALA A 156 14.25 6.20 -3.98
C ALA A 156 13.62 4.98 -4.68
N THR A 157 12.40 5.10 -5.20
CA THR A 157 11.66 4.00 -5.85
C THR A 157 12.17 3.66 -7.27
N ASP A 158 12.07 2.41 -7.69
CA ASP A 158 12.46 2.01 -9.06
C ASP A 158 11.39 2.39 -10.09
N ARG A 159 10.12 2.35 -9.69
CA ARG A 159 8.98 2.71 -10.55
C ARG A 159 7.93 3.47 -9.75
N TYR A 160 7.48 4.59 -10.31
CA TYR A 160 6.33 5.32 -9.80
C TYR A 160 5.14 5.15 -10.75
N ILE A 161 3.96 4.93 -10.18
CA ILE A 161 2.68 4.91 -10.90
C ILE A 161 1.74 5.91 -10.24
N ASP A 162 1.27 6.89 -11.02
CA ASP A 162 0.16 7.72 -10.59
C ASP A 162 -1.13 6.88 -10.54
N LEU A 163 -1.86 6.96 -9.44
CA LEU A 163 -3.10 6.23 -9.22
C LEU A 163 -4.14 6.47 -10.34
N ASN A 164 -4.21 7.67 -10.89
CA ASN A 164 -5.11 8.01 -12.00
C ASN A 164 -4.73 7.31 -13.31
N ASN A 165 -3.45 6.96 -13.52
CA ASN A 165 -3.02 6.23 -14.71
C ASN A 165 -3.59 4.80 -14.76
N VAL A 166 -3.92 4.23 -13.59
CA VAL A 166 -4.47 2.87 -13.47
C VAL A 166 -5.96 2.85 -13.20
N ARG A 167 -6.61 4.03 -13.05
CA ARG A 167 -8.04 4.19 -12.74
C ARG A 167 -8.94 3.26 -13.55
N LYS A 168 -8.79 3.28 -14.89
CA LYS A 168 -9.60 2.47 -15.82
C LYS A 168 -9.55 0.95 -15.57
N HIS A 169 -8.55 0.47 -14.82
CA HIS A 169 -8.37 -0.94 -14.49
C HIS A 169 -8.81 -1.28 -13.07
N ILE A 170 -8.75 -0.32 -12.15
CA ILE A 170 -8.92 -0.60 -10.71
C ILE A 170 -10.05 0.17 -10.04
N GLU A 171 -10.68 1.13 -10.71
CA GLU A 171 -11.83 1.86 -10.16
C GLU A 171 -12.97 0.89 -9.80
N LYS A 172 -13.65 1.19 -8.70
CA LYS A 172 -14.83 0.44 -8.26
C LYS A 172 -16.01 0.78 -9.18
N ASP A 173 -16.66 -0.25 -9.72
CA ASP A 173 -17.92 -0.07 -10.45
C ASP A 173 -19.03 0.33 -9.47
N TYR A 174 -19.89 1.26 -9.89
CA TYR A 174 -21.09 1.68 -9.18
C TYR A 174 -22.32 0.91 -9.65
#